data_AF-A0AAI9PCF6-F1
#
_entry.id   AF-A0AAI9PCF6-F1
#
_cell.length_a   1.000
_cell.length_b   1.000
_cell.length_c   1.000
_cell.angle_alpha   90.00
_cell.angle_beta   90.00
_cell.angle_gamma   90.00
#
_symmetry.space_group_name_H-M   'P 1'
#
loop_
_entity.id
_entity.type
_entity.pdbx_description
1 polymer ?
#
loop_
_entity_poly.entity_id
_entity_poly.type
_entity_poly.pdbx_seq_one_letter_code
_entity_poly.pdbx_strand_id
1 'polypeptide(L)'
;MNLYRTLILLCLLCLQPVQALTLHSRYDPAPLPPRWSEAELGWLRQQSQLRVGILQEDYRPFTMIARQRVEGLSADYIDLLARMLDKPVALSAFPDKAHLLRALARGRYTSPASAISPWRTVTPGRSA
;
A
#
# COMPACT_ATOMS: atom_id res chain seq x y z
N MET A 1 -8.08 7.68 -57.65
CA MET A 1 -9.08 7.91 -56.57
C MET A 1 -8.70 7.32 -55.20
N ASN A 2 -7.82 6.32 -55.10
CA ASN A 2 -7.54 5.64 -53.82
C ASN A 2 -6.55 6.37 -52.90
N LEU A 3 -5.62 7.18 -53.46
CA LEU A 3 -4.58 7.86 -52.68
C LEU A 3 -5.13 8.88 -51.68
N TYR A 4 -6.07 9.73 -52.13
CA TYR A 4 -6.71 10.71 -51.25
C TYR A 4 -7.50 10.05 -50.13
N ARG A 5 -8.14 8.90 -50.41
CA ARG A 5 -8.89 8.15 -49.39
C ARG A 5 -7.96 7.59 -48.32
N THR A 6 -6.81 7.03 -48.72
CA THR A 6 -5.80 6.54 -47.78
C THR A 6 -5.19 7.69 -46.97
N LEU A 7 -4.95 8.84 -47.60
CA LEU A 7 -4.41 10.03 -46.92
C LEU A 7 -5.41 10.62 -45.91
N ILE A 8 -6.70 10.66 -46.25
CA ILE A 8 -7.78 11.10 -45.34
C ILE A 8 -7.92 10.13 -44.16
N LEU A 9 -7.89 8.82 -44.40
CA LEU A 9 -7.95 7.81 -43.35
C LEU A 9 -6.74 7.89 -42.40
N LEU A 10 -5.53 8.07 -42.94
CA LEU A 10 -4.31 8.29 -42.16
C LEU A 10 -4.42 9.57 -41.31
N CYS A 11 -4.90 10.67 -41.91
CA CYS A 11 -5.08 11.94 -41.21
C CYS A 11 -6.08 11.83 -40.05
N LEU A 12 -7.21 11.14 -40.26
CA LEU A 12 -8.20 10.88 -39.21
C LEU A 12 -7.67 9.97 -38.09
N LEU A 13 -6.76 9.05 -38.41
CA LEU A 13 -6.11 8.18 -37.43
C LEU A 13 -5.07 8.92 -36.57
N CYS A 14 -4.43 9.97 -37.13
CA CYS A 14 -3.51 10.84 -36.40
C CYS A 14 -4.20 11.91 -35.55
N LEU A 15 -5.47 12.22 -35.83
CA LEU A 15 -6.25 13.25 -35.12
C LEU A 15 -6.99 12.74 -33.87
N GLN A 16 -6.64 11.55 -33.35
CA GLN A 16 -7.29 11.05 -32.13
C GLN A 16 -7.01 12.02 -30.97
N PRO A 17 -8.05 12.55 -30.30
CA PRO A 17 -7.84 13.47 -29.19
C PRO A 17 -7.13 12.72 -28.06
N VAL A 18 -6.01 13.26 -27.58
CA VAL A 18 -5.45 12.86 -26.30
C VAL A 18 -6.54 13.08 -25.26
N GLN A 19 -7.01 11.97 -24.67
CA GLN A 19 -8.01 12.03 -23.62
C GLN A 19 -7.30 12.62 -22.39
N ALA A 20 -7.76 13.78 -21.93
CA ALA A 20 -7.27 14.35 -20.69
C ALA A 20 -7.78 13.49 -19.52
N LEU A 21 -6.87 12.82 -18.82
CA LEU A 21 -7.22 12.09 -17.60
C LEU A 21 -7.41 13.09 -16.46
N THR A 22 -8.48 12.91 -15.68
CA THR A 22 -8.64 13.61 -14.41
C THR A 22 -8.10 12.74 -13.28
N LEU A 23 -7.29 13.33 -12.40
CA LEU A 23 -6.80 12.64 -11.22
C LEU A 23 -7.95 12.54 -10.20
N HIS A 24 -8.51 11.34 -10.05
CA HIS A 24 -9.49 11.07 -9.02
C HIS A 24 -8.81 10.62 -7.73
N SER A 25 -8.36 11.58 -6.92
CA SER A 25 -7.88 11.31 -5.57
C SER A 25 -9.07 11.21 -4.60
N ARG A 26 -9.07 10.18 -3.74
CA ARG A 26 -9.99 10.09 -2.59
C ARG A 26 -9.41 10.75 -1.33
N TYR A 27 -8.24 11.38 -1.47
CA TYR A 27 -7.65 12.16 -0.40
C TYR A 27 -8.47 13.43 -0.21
N ASP A 28 -9.35 13.42 0.79
CA ASP A 28 -10.03 14.62 1.27
C ASP A 28 -9.05 15.37 2.18
N PRO A 29 -8.69 16.63 1.86
CA PRO A 29 -7.75 17.41 2.65
C PRO A 29 -8.27 17.78 4.04
N ALA A 30 -9.50 17.42 4.45
CA ALA A 30 -9.98 17.61 5.83
C ALA A 30 -9.14 16.79 6.83
N PRO A 31 -8.15 17.39 7.52
CA PRO A 31 -7.23 16.65 8.36
C PRO A 31 -7.72 16.82 9.78
N LEU A 32 -8.68 16.01 10.21
CA LEU A 32 -8.69 15.72 11.64
C LEU A 32 -7.58 14.68 11.84
N PRO A 33 -6.55 14.94 12.67
CA PRO A 33 -5.67 13.85 13.08
C PRO A 33 -6.56 12.70 13.57
N PRO A 34 -6.23 11.43 13.21
CA PRO A 34 -7.05 10.31 13.61
C PRO A 34 -7.33 10.43 15.10
N ARG A 35 -8.61 10.48 15.47
CA ARG A 35 -9.01 10.63 16.87
C ARG A 35 -8.76 9.29 17.55
N TRP A 36 -7.55 9.12 18.08
CA TRP A 36 -7.19 7.94 18.83
C TRP A 36 -7.99 7.88 20.13
N SER A 37 -8.53 6.70 20.41
CA SER A 37 -9.06 6.36 21.73
C SER A 37 -7.93 6.23 22.76
N GLU A 38 -8.26 6.35 24.04
CA GLU A 38 -7.31 6.13 25.14
C GLU A 38 -6.69 4.73 25.11
N ALA A 39 -7.46 3.73 24.66
CA ALA A 39 -6.97 2.36 24.52
C ALA A 39 -5.89 2.26 23.41
N GLU A 40 -6.11 2.91 22.27
CA GLU A 40 -5.13 2.94 21.17
C GLU A 40 -3.87 3.72 21.56
N LEU A 41 -4.00 4.86 22.24
CA LEU A 41 -2.87 5.60 22.78
C LEU A 41 -2.11 4.78 23.82
N GLY A 42 -2.82 4.09 24.71
CA GLY A 42 -2.24 3.14 25.67
C GLY A 42 -1.43 2.05 24.98
N TRP A 43 -2.00 1.43 23.95
CA TRP A 43 -1.32 0.41 23.15
C TRP A 43 -0.10 0.97 22.40
N LEU A 44 -0.22 2.13 21.75
CA LEU A 44 0.88 2.79 21.04
C LEU A 44 2.04 3.16 21.96
N ARG A 45 1.76 3.58 23.20
CA ARG A 45 2.79 3.85 24.22
C ARG A 45 3.58 2.59 24.58
N GLN A 46 2.92 1.43 24.64
CA GLN A 46 3.56 0.15 24.92
C GLN A 46 4.42 -0.36 23.76
N GLN A 47 4.14 0.07 22.52
CA GLN A 47 4.97 -0.30 21.38
C GLN A 47 6.19 0.62 21.32
N SER A 48 7.39 0.04 21.49
CA SER A 48 8.65 0.78 21.36
C SER A 48 9.04 1.06 19.91
N GLN A 49 8.57 0.24 18.97
CA GLN A 49 8.94 0.32 17.56
C GLN A 49 7.84 -0.24 16.66
N LEU A 50 7.76 0.27 15.45
CA LEU A 50 6.88 -0.23 14.40
C LEU A 50 7.52 -1.47 13.75
N ARG A 51 7.03 -2.66 14.10
CA ARG A 51 7.52 -3.93 13.53
C ARG A 51 6.78 -4.22 12.24
N VAL A 52 7.48 -4.24 11.11
CA VAL A 52 6.88 -4.40 9.79
C VAL A 52 7.41 -5.64 9.08
N GLY A 53 6.49 -6.52 8.69
CA GLY A 53 6.80 -7.69 7.89
C GLY A 53 6.60 -7.43 6.39
N ILE A 54 7.62 -7.69 5.59
CA ILE A 54 7.59 -7.57 4.12
C ILE A 54 7.86 -8.92 3.46
N LEU A 55 7.34 -9.12 2.26
CA LEU A 55 7.68 -10.29 1.43
C LEU A 55 8.96 -10.02 0.66
N GLN A 56 9.77 -11.05 0.43
CA GLN A 56 11.01 -10.93 -0.34
C GLN A 56 10.78 -10.75 -1.86
N GLU A 57 9.54 -10.86 -2.31
CA GLU A 57 9.17 -10.72 -3.72
C GLU A 57 9.34 -9.27 -4.21
N ASP A 58 10.02 -9.09 -5.35
CA ASP A 58 10.28 -7.78 -5.97
C ASP A 58 9.04 -7.32 -6.75
N TYR A 59 8.10 -6.68 -6.04
CA TYR A 59 6.85 -6.18 -6.59
C TYR A 59 6.94 -4.70 -6.93
N ARG A 60 7.56 -4.39 -8.07
CA ARG A 60 7.74 -3.01 -8.55
C ARG A 60 6.43 -2.33 -8.94
N PRO A 61 6.28 -1.01 -8.73
CA PRO A 61 7.19 -0.10 -8.01
C PRO A 61 6.92 -0.05 -6.49
N PHE A 62 6.12 -0.97 -5.96
CA PHE A 62 5.60 -0.90 -4.60
C PHE A 62 6.59 -1.37 -3.54
N THR A 63 7.30 -2.46 -3.80
CA THR A 63 8.30 -3.01 -2.90
C THR A 63 9.43 -3.56 -3.72
N MET A 64 10.60 -2.98 -3.55
CA MET A 64 11.85 -3.40 -4.17
C MET A 64 12.83 -3.73 -3.05
N ILE A 65 13.52 -4.85 -3.15
CA ILE A 65 14.57 -5.21 -2.20
C ILE A 65 15.90 -5.26 -2.95
N ALA A 66 16.78 -4.31 -2.64
CA ALA A 66 18.10 -4.22 -3.23
C ALA A 66 19.14 -4.00 -2.14
N ARG A 67 20.21 -4.79 -2.13
CA ARG A 67 21.35 -4.63 -1.20
C ARG A 67 20.92 -4.51 0.28
N GLN A 68 19.99 -5.38 0.71
CA GLN A 68 19.40 -5.38 2.06
C GLN A 68 18.61 -4.11 2.44
N ARG A 69 18.30 -3.24 1.48
CA ARG A 69 17.41 -2.10 1.64
C ARG A 69 16.07 -2.38 0.96
N VAL A 70 15.03 -1.87 1.58
CA VAL A 70 13.66 -1.89 1.08
C VAL A 70 13.37 -0.52 0.50
N GLU A 71 12.90 -0.49 -0.74
CA GLU A 71 12.63 0.70 -1.51
C GLU A 71 11.24 0.61 -2.18
N GLY A 72 10.79 1.74 -2.72
CA GLY A 72 9.50 1.84 -3.39
C GLY A 72 8.41 2.37 -2.48
N LEU A 73 7.19 2.44 -3.03
CA LEU A 73 6.08 3.14 -2.40
C LEU A 73 5.77 2.62 -0.98
N SER A 74 5.91 1.32 -0.74
CA SER A 74 5.67 0.74 0.58
C SER A 74 6.70 1.23 1.60
N ALA A 75 7.96 1.39 1.22
CA ALA A 75 9.00 1.92 2.11
C ALA A 75 8.69 3.38 2.50
N ASP A 76 8.29 4.20 1.53
CA ASP A 76 7.95 5.61 1.75
C ASP A 76 6.75 5.75 2.71
N TYR A 77 5.71 4.93 2.52
CA TYR A 77 4.54 4.92 3.41
C TYR A 77 4.86 4.40 4.82
N ILE A 78 5.71 3.38 4.94
CA ILE A 78 6.15 2.88 6.25
C ILE A 78 6.92 3.98 7.00
N ASP A 79 7.83 4.68 6.33
CA ASP A 79 8.60 5.78 6.94
C ASP A 79 7.70 6.94 7.36
N LEU A 80 6.74 7.32 6.50
CA LEU A 80 5.75 8.34 6.85
C LEU A 80 4.96 7.97 8.11
N LEU A 81 4.44 6.74 8.19
CA LEU A 81 3.71 6.26 9.35
C LEU A 81 4.58 6.23 10.61
N ALA A 82 5.85 5.81 10.48
CA ALA A 82 6.79 5.77 11.58
C ALA A 82 7.06 7.16 12.18
N ARG A 83 7.23 8.18 11.31
CA ARG A 83 7.39 9.58 11.71
C ARG A 83 6.13 10.14 12.36
N MET A 84 4.95 9.84 11.79
CA MET A 84 3.68 10.27 12.37
C MET A 84 3.42 9.70 13.76
N LEU A 85 3.90 8.48 14.03
CA LEU A 85 3.74 7.79 15.31
C LEU A 85 4.91 8.04 16.28
N ASP A 86 5.98 8.72 15.83
CA ASP A 86 7.24 8.88 16.55
C ASP A 86 7.81 7.54 17.06
N LYS A 87 7.92 6.55 16.15
CA LYS A 87 8.44 5.21 16.44
C LYS A 87 9.50 4.79 15.44
N PRO A 88 10.63 4.22 15.87
CA PRO A 88 11.58 3.60 14.95
C PRO A 88 10.95 2.39 14.25
N VAL A 89 11.40 2.09 13.03
CA VAL A 89 10.92 0.95 12.24
C VAL A 89 11.86 -0.24 12.40
N ALA A 90 11.29 -1.42 12.62
CA ALA A 90 12.00 -2.69 12.56
C ALA A 90 11.42 -3.56 11.45
N LEU A 91 12.18 -3.73 10.36
CA LEU A 91 11.76 -4.51 9.19
C LEU A 91 12.18 -5.98 9.32
N SER A 92 11.34 -6.88 8.82
CA SER A 92 11.66 -8.30 8.69
C SER A 92 11.13 -8.83 7.37
N ALA A 93 12.02 -9.43 6.58
CA ALA A 93 11.69 -9.99 5.29
C ALA A 93 11.31 -11.48 5.43
N PHE A 94 10.20 -11.86 4.79
CA PHE A 94 9.67 -13.21 4.82
C PHE A 94 9.72 -13.84 3.42
N PRO A 95 10.07 -15.14 3.32
CA PRO A 95 10.22 -15.81 2.03
C PRO A 95 8.89 -16.00 1.30
N ASP A 96 7.80 -16.17 2.05
CA ASP A 96 6.46 -16.34 1.49
C ASP A 96 5.37 -15.77 2.40
N LYS A 97 4.16 -15.67 1.82
CA LYS A 97 2.96 -15.17 2.49
C LYS A 97 2.58 -16.00 3.72
N ALA A 98 2.77 -17.31 3.70
CA ALA A 98 2.39 -18.17 4.83
C ALA A 98 3.28 -17.89 6.06
N HIS A 99 4.58 -17.67 5.87
CA HIS A 99 5.49 -17.26 6.94
C HIS A 99 5.12 -15.89 7.51
N LEU A 100 4.83 -14.92 6.64
CA LEU A 100 4.37 -13.60 7.06
C LEU A 100 3.07 -13.70 7.88
N LEU A 101 2.04 -14.39 7.35
CA LEU A 101 0.76 -14.55 8.03
C LEU A 101 0.89 -15.25 9.39
N ARG A 102 1.73 -16.28 9.50
CA ARG A 102 2.03 -16.92 10.80
C ARG A 102 2.70 -15.96 11.78
N ALA A 103 3.57 -15.08 11.29
CA ALA A 103 4.24 -14.07 12.12
C ALA A 103 3.26 -12.99 12.60
N LEU A 104 2.32 -12.57 11.74
CA LEU A 104 1.22 -11.65 12.08
C LEU A 104 0.27 -12.27 13.11
N ALA A 105 -0.14 -13.53 12.93
CA ALA A 105 -1.06 -14.23 13.82
C ALA A 105 -0.52 -14.37 15.25
N ARG A 106 0.80 -14.35 15.41
CA ARG A 106 1.49 -14.37 16.71
C ARG A 106 1.61 -12.98 17.35
N GLY A 107 1.04 -11.93 16.73
CA GLY A 107 1.08 -10.56 17.20
C GLY A 107 2.46 -9.90 17.14
N ARG A 108 3.41 -10.48 16.39
CA ARG A 108 4.81 -10.02 16.39
C ARG A 108 5.13 -8.96 15.34
N TYR A 109 4.28 -8.77 14.34
CA TYR A 109 4.51 -7.84 13.22
C TYR A 109 3.18 -7.26 12.73
N THR A 110 3.23 -6.10 12.10
CA THR A 110 2.17 -5.50 11.28
C THR A 110 2.58 -5.58 9.81
N SER A 111 1.66 -5.85 8.88
CA SER A 111 1.97 -5.88 7.44
C SER A 111 1.40 -4.63 6.75
N PRO A 112 2.16 -3.95 5.87
CA PRO A 112 1.66 -2.80 5.10
C PRO A 112 0.52 -3.22 4.19
N ALA A 113 0.62 -4.39 3.56
CA ALA A 113 -0.41 -4.96 2.69
C ALA A 113 -1.71 -5.28 3.43
N SER A 114 -1.66 -5.49 4.75
CA SER A 114 -2.87 -5.71 5.56
C SER A 114 -3.70 -4.43 5.73
N ALA A 115 -3.13 -3.24 5.53
CA ALA A 115 -3.87 -1.98 5.57
C ALA A 115 -4.64 -1.70 4.27
N ILE A 116 -4.35 -2.45 3.20
CA ILE A 116 -4.87 -2.22 1.84
C ILE A 116 -5.90 -3.29 1.42
N SER A 117 -6.24 -4.24 2.31
CA SER A 117 -7.14 -5.35 2.00
C SER A 117 -8.54 -5.13 2.61
N PRO A 118 -9.57 -4.73 1.81
CA PRO A 118 -10.86 -4.27 2.33
C PRO A 118 -11.80 -5.37 2.87
N TRP A 119 -11.43 -6.65 2.81
CA TRP A 119 -12.35 -7.78 3.03
C TRP A 119 -12.17 -8.53 4.35
N ARG A 120 -11.45 -7.97 5.35
CA ARG A 120 -11.44 -8.57 6.70
C ARG A 120 -12.69 -8.20 7.51
N THR A 121 -13.87 -8.50 6.97
CA THR A 121 -15.03 -8.82 7.82
C THR A 121 -14.91 -10.31 8.15
N VAL A 122 -14.23 -10.62 9.26
CA VAL A 122 -14.45 -11.92 9.92
C VAL A 122 -15.87 -11.85 10.48
N THR A 123 -16.83 -12.45 9.78
CA THR A 123 -18.10 -12.81 10.39
C THR A 123 -17.81 -13.98 11.34
N PRO A 124 -18.09 -13.86 12.65
CA PRO A 124 -18.05 -15.02 13.51
C PRO A 124 -19.18 -15.95 13.09
N GLY A 125 -18.81 -17.18 12.71
CA GLY A 125 -19.74 -18.26 12.41
C GLY A 125 -20.69 -18.46 13.59
N ARG A 126 -21.98 -18.26 13.33
CA ARG A 126 -23.08 -18.63 14.22
C ARG A 126 -23.10 -20.16 14.26
N SER A 127 -22.66 -20.74 15.38
CA SER A 127 -22.85 -22.16 15.66
C SER A 127 -24.30 -22.35 16.11
N ALA A 128 -25.04 -23.16 15.35
CA ALA A 128 -26.24 -23.84 15.81
C ALA A 128 -25.85 -25.30 16.12
#